data_AF-A0A1C6GXM1-F1
#
_entry.id   AF-A0A1C6GXM1-F1
#
_cell.length_a   1.000
_cell.length_b   1.000
_cell.length_c   1.000
_cell.angle_alpha   90.00
_cell.angle_beta   90.00
_cell.angle_gamma   90.00
#
_symmetry.space_group_name_H-M   'P 1'
#
loop_
_entity.id
_entity.type
_entity.pdbx_description
1 polymer ?
#
loop_
_entity_poly.entity_id
_entity_poly.type
_entity_poly.pdbx_seq_one_letter_code
_entity_poly.pdbx_strand_id
1 'polypeptide(L)' 'MKTEIKTVYCRANNNEYFDKEVNDLLEEGWKLGRIELKKANTENKYSMLFALLFKQTIR' A
#
# COMPACT_ATOMS: atom_id res chain seq x y z
N MET A 1 0.03 -14.83 -19.03
CA MET A 1 0.78 -14.13 -17.97
C MET A 1 0.49 -12.64 -17.98
N LYS A 2 -0.37 -12.22 -17.05
CA LYS A 2 -0.72 -10.81 -16.81
C LYS A 2 -0.17 -10.42 -15.44
N THR A 3 0.37 -9.21 -15.32
CA THR A 3 0.78 -8.66 -14.01
C THR A 3 -0.35 -7.80 -13.48
N GLU A 4 -0.84 -8.12 -12.29
CA GLU A 4 -1.78 -7.27 -11.56
C GLU A 4 -1.04 -6.39 -10.56
N ILE A 5 -1.61 -5.21 -10.31
CA ILE A 5 -1.06 -4.21 -9.41
C ILE A 5 -2.15 -3.79 -8.42
N LYS A 6 -1.86 -3.90 -7.13
CA LYS A 6 -2.67 -3.36 -6.03
C LYS A 6 -1.88 -2.27 -5.30
N THR A 7 -2.57 -1.26 -4.76
CA THR A 7 -1.93 -0.21 -3.97
C THR A 7 -2.67 -0.04 -2.65
N VAL A 8 -1.98 -0.24 -1.53
CA VAL A 8 -2.51 -0.01 -0.18
C VAL A 8 -2.09 1.37 0.29
N TYR A 9 -3.02 2.15 0.83
CA TYR A 9 -2.76 3.49 1.32
C TYR A 9 -2.81 3.54 2.86
N CYS A 10 -1.72 3.97 3.50
CA CYS A 10 -1.66 4.21 4.94
C CYS A 10 -1.59 5.69 5.23
N ARG A 11 -2.39 6.17 6.18
CA ARG A 11 -2.10 7.43 6.85
C ARG A 11 -1.16 7.14 8.02
N ALA A 12 -0.14 7.97 8.23
CA ALA A 12 0.87 7.78 9.28
C ALA A 12 0.33 7.60 10.72
N ASN A 13 -0.96 7.89 10.94
CA ASN A 13 -1.67 7.85 12.20
C ASN A 13 -2.76 6.76 12.29
N ASN A 14 -2.83 5.81 11.34
CA ASN A 14 -3.78 4.69 11.40
C ASN A 14 -3.07 3.35 11.07
N ASN A 15 -2.45 2.75 12.09
CA ASN A 15 -1.53 1.62 11.90
C ASN A 15 -2.24 0.25 11.85
N GLU A 16 -3.28 0.02 12.65
CA GLU A 16 -3.86 -1.33 12.81
C GLU A 16 -4.50 -1.88 11.52
N TYR A 17 -5.28 -1.05 10.81
CA TYR A 17 -5.91 -1.47 9.55
C TYR A 17 -4.91 -1.65 8.41
N PHE A 18 -3.84 -0.87 8.43
CA PHE A 18 -2.79 -0.93 7.41
C PHE A 18 -1.97 -2.21 7.52
N ASP A 19 -1.57 -2.57 8.74
CA ASP A 19 -0.77 -3.77 8.97
C ASP A 19 -1.54 -5.02 8.55
N LYS A 20 -2.85 -5.06 8.82
CA LYS A 20 -3.72 -6.17 8.39
C LYS A 20 -3.76 -6.32 6.87
N GLU A 21 -4.08 -5.24 6.13
CA GLU A 21 -4.21 -5.31 4.66
C GLU A 21 -2.87 -5.66 3.97
N VAL A 22 -1.75 -5.19 4.52
CA VAL A 22 -0.41 -5.55 4.05
C VAL A 22 -0.12 -7.03 4.27
N ASN A 23 -0.42 -7.56 5.46
CA ASN A 23 -0.19 -8.96 5.77
C ASN A 23 -1.07 -9.88 4.91
N ASP A 24 -2.35 -9.56 4.73
CA ASP A 24 -3.27 -10.33 3.88
C ASP A 24 -2.72 -10.45 2.43
N LEU A 25 -2.20 -9.35 1.86
CA LEU A 25 -1.60 -9.37 0.52
C LEU A 25 -0.31 -10.20 0.45
N LEU A 26 0.53 -10.14 1.48
CA LEU A 26 1.75 -10.94 1.55
C LEU A 26 1.42 -12.45 1.64
N GLU A 27 0.42 -12.82 2.43
CA GLU A 27 -0.08 -14.20 2.56
C GLU A 27 -0.71 -14.72 1.25
N GLU A 28 -1.43 -13.86 0.51
CA GLU A 28 -1.95 -14.14 -0.83
C GLU A 28 -0.83 -14.30 -1.90
N GLY A 29 0.43 -14.07 -1.54
CA GLY A 29 1.59 -14.20 -2.43
C GLY A 29 1.83 -12.98 -3.32
N TRP A 30 1.26 -11.82 -2.98
CA TRP A 30 1.64 -10.57 -3.62
C TRP A 30 3.03 -10.14 -3.17
N LYS A 31 3.79 -9.53 -4.09
CA LYS A 31 5.13 -9.01 -3.79
C LYS A 31 5.09 -7.50 -3.69
N LEU A 32 5.64 -6.96 -2.59
CA LEU A 32 5.83 -5.52 -2.46
C LEU A 32 6.85 -5.04 -3.50
N GLY A 33 6.42 -4.15 -4.38
CA GLY A 33 7.22 -3.64 -5.49
C GLY A 33 7.76 -2.23 -5.26
N ARG A 34 6.95 -1.32 -4.70
CA ARG A 34 7.35 0.07 -4.47
C ARG A 34 6.65 0.67 -3.26
N ILE A 35 7.35 1.55 -2.54
CA ILE A 35 6.78 2.39 -1.50
C ILE A 35 6.85 3.84 -1.99
N GLU A 36 5.73 4.55 -1.95
CA GLU A 36 5.65 5.97 -2.31
C GLU A 36 5.10 6.78 -1.15
N LEU A 37 5.69 7.94 -0.89
CA LEU A 37 5.13 8.92 0.05
C LEU A 37 4.37 9.97 -0.76
N LYS A 38 3.06 10.02 -0.58
CA LYS A 38 2.20 11.04 -1.19
C LYS A 38 1.86 12.10 -0.14
N LYS A 39 2.05 13.36 -0.52
CA LYS A 39 1.47 14.49 0.22
C LYS A 39 -0.04 14.40 0.06
N ALA A 40 -0.82 14.33 1.14
CA ALA A 40 -2.25 14.55 1.02
C ALA A 40 -2.48 15.99 0.57
N ASN A 41 -3.32 16.19 -0.44
CA ASN A 41 -3.67 17.52 -0.97
C ASN A 41 -4.52 18.38 0.00
N THR A 42 -4.56 18.03 1.27
CA THR A 42 -5.22 18.77 2.34
C THR A 42 -4.16 19.48 3.17
N GLU A 43 -4.41 20.75 3.54
CA GLU A 43 -3.48 21.72 4.17
C GLU A 43 -2.81 21.28 5.48
N ASN A 44 -3.01 20.04 5.92
CA ASN A 44 -2.45 19.52 7.14
C ASN A 44 -1.15 18.75 6.86
N LYS A 45 -0.01 19.33 7.27
CA LYS A 45 1.33 18.72 7.19
C LYS A 45 1.46 17.33 7.83
N TYR A 46 0.47 16.92 8.64
CA TYR A 46 0.42 15.62 9.31
C TYR A 46 -0.29 14.51 8.52
N SER A 47 -0.92 14.82 7.38
CA SER A 47 -1.54 13.80 6.51
C SER A 47 -0.56 13.28 5.45
N MET A 48 0.54 12.69 5.90
CA MET A 48 1.40 11.90 5.02
C MET A 48 0.71 10.56 4.69
N LEU A 49 0.57 10.25 3.41
CA LEU A 49 0.02 8.99 2.90
C LEU A 49 1.15 8.12 2.36
N PHE A 50 1.38 6.95 2.96
CA PHE A 50 2.21 5.92 2.34
C PHE A 50 1.36 5.14 1.35
N ALA A 51 1.87 4.92 0.15
CA ALA A 51 1.29 4.04 -0.84
C ALA A 51 2.24 2.85 -1.04
N LEU A 52 1.80 1.65 -0.63
CA LEU A 52 2.51 0.41 -0.87
C LEU A 52 1.95 -0.27 -2.11
N LEU A 53 2.79 -0.42 -3.12
CA LEU A 53 2.40 -0.96 -4.41
C LEU A 53 2.84 -2.43 -4.51
N PHE A 54 1.86 -3.31 -4.60
CA PHE A 54 2.00 -4.76 -4.68
C PHE A 54 1.82 -5.24 -6.11
N LYS A 55 2.57 -6.28 -6.48
CA LYS A 55 2.51 -6.91 -7.81
C LYS A 55 2.35 -8.42 -7.68
N GLN A 56 1.53 -9.01 -8.55
CA GLN A 56 1.40 -10.46 -8.67
C GLN A 56 1.29 -10.87 -10.14
N THR A 57 1.99 -11.93 -10.53
CA THR A 57 1.92 -12.50 -11.88
C THR A 57 0.90 -13.63 -11.90
N ILE A 58 -0.20 -13.44 -12.61
CA ILE A 58 -1.24 -14.44 -12.79
C ILE A 58 -0.99 -15.16 -14.12
N ARG A 59 -1.09 -16.49 -14.11
CA ARG A 59 -0.81 -17.33 -15.28
C ARG A 59 -1.86 -17.17 -16.35
#